data_AF-A0A7Y9EZ99-F1
#
_entry.id   AF-A0A7Y9EZ99-F1
#
_cell.length_a   1.000
_cell.length_b   1.000
_cell.length_c   1.000
_cell.angle_alpha   90.00
_cell.angle_beta   90.00
_cell.angle_gamma   90.00
#
_symmetry.space_group_name_H-M   'P 1'
#
loop_
_entity.id
_entity.type
_entity.pdbx_description
1 polymer ?
#
loop_
_entity_poly.entity_id
_entity_poly.type
_entity_poly.pdbx_seq_one_letter_code
_entity_poly.pdbx_strand_id
1 'polypeptide(L)'
;MSPARGVAAWVLVALVGSLLPSTTATGAERPGAGGASATPAERVATRRVEDATRRKIVLDWNGPGGRQVRSTPVPGIGTLKLVCKPRNTMVKLTPYDRSAETQMWLAKHEDKAGPAVAVKNVRVYRWADADDDGRGGTGRSAHEGLNQATPVENYSSGFMHGVVSQRPGRHQPTAGAARTPSTSLEINWYWNGFHHPRQYRSCRIAATLQTVTDTSIGVDWHGDADGLAGPSRQVTPLDGLGDLELTCSPDHGDGGRQDVLLRTEDREATLYYERIEGEGAVDDHVETDTLEHDPVLGAVPPVTLPENGMLRLWWTAHGRTRRFVLSSYYVVNDAEHPHLNLCEVAAAEF
;
A
#
# COMPACT_ATOMS: atom_id res chain seq x y z
N MET A 1 -31.56 10.39 41.23
CA MET A 1 -31.34 9.67 42.49
C MET A 1 -31.37 8.17 42.19
N SER A 2 -30.21 7.51 42.10
CA SER A 2 -30.07 6.05 42.31
C SER A 2 -29.98 5.79 43.83
N PRO A 3 -30.23 4.56 44.37
CA PRO A 3 -29.36 3.36 44.26
C PRO A 3 -30.17 2.03 44.25
N ALA A 4 -29.67 0.78 44.26
CA ALA A 4 -28.44 0.10 43.85
C ALA A 4 -28.63 -1.43 44.05
N ARG A 5 -27.67 -2.24 43.54
CA ARG A 5 -27.29 -3.64 43.90
C ARG A 5 -28.21 -4.75 43.36
N GLY A 6 -27.76 -5.84 42.70
CA GLY A 6 -26.44 -6.48 42.58
C GLY A 6 -26.45 -7.85 43.30
N VAL A 7 -26.45 -8.98 42.56
CA VAL A 7 -26.11 -10.32 43.09
C VAL A 7 -25.39 -11.14 42.00
N ALA A 8 -24.26 -11.70 42.37
CA ALA A 8 -23.39 -12.59 41.60
C ALA A 8 -23.78 -14.06 41.79
N ALA A 9 -23.45 -14.92 40.81
CA ALA A 9 -23.49 -16.38 40.97
C ALA A 9 -22.15 -16.99 40.53
N TRP A 10 -21.51 -17.65 41.50
CA TRP A 10 -20.36 -18.52 41.38
C TRP A 10 -20.82 -19.93 41.01
N VAL A 11 -20.06 -20.64 40.17
CA VAL A 11 -19.95 -22.11 40.23
C VAL A 11 -18.47 -22.49 40.03
N LEU A 12 -18.04 -23.43 40.85
CA LEU A 12 -16.69 -23.91 41.10
C LEU A 12 -16.73 -25.46 41.01
N VAL A 13 -15.55 -26.09 40.91
CA VAL A 13 -15.24 -27.53 41.16
C VAL A 13 -15.25 -28.40 39.87
N ALA A 14 -14.27 -29.26 39.52
CA ALA A 14 -13.30 -30.01 40.34
C ALA A 14 -11.97 -30.36 39.61
N LEU A 15 -10.90 -30.46 40.40
CA LEU A 15 -9.67 -31.24 40.18
C LEU A 15 -9.88 -32.74 40.42
N VAL A 16 -9.09 -33.61 39.76
CA VAL A 16 -8.30 -34.79 40.23
C VAL A 16 -7.57 -35.32 38.97
N GLY A 17 -6.30 -35.71 38.86
CA GLY A 17 -5.28 -36.19 39.79
C GLY A 17 -4.63 -37.47 39.20
N SER A 18 -3.41 -37.32 38.68
CA SER A 18 -2.25 -38.23 38.49
C SER A 18 -2.40 -39.77 38.45
N LEU A 19 -1.67 -40.44 37.53
CA LEU A 19 -0.70 -41.55 37.77
C LEU A 19 -0.01 -42.07 36.47
N LEU A 20 1.31 -42.30 36.53
CA LEU A 20 2.28 -42.89 35.56
C LEU A 20 2.22 -44.46 35.58
N PRO A 21 3.03 -45.31 34.87
CA PRO A 21 4.26 -45.08 34.06
C PRO A 21 4.50 -45.96 32.76
N SER A 22 5.51 -45.53 31.98
CA SER A 22 6.53 -46.24 31.15
C SER A 22 6.26 -47.51 30.31
N THR A 23 6.65 -47.45 29.02
CA THR A 23 7.39 -48.52 28.30
C THR A 23 8.37 -47.93 27.29
N THR A 24 9.59 -48.50 27.28
CA THR A 24 10.69 -48.28 26.32
C THR A 24 10.45 -49.04 25.02
N ALA A 25 10.74 -48.43 23.86
CA ALA A 25 11.09 -49.15 22.64
C ALA A 25 12.07 -48.32 21.80
N THR A 26 13.23 -48.92 21.57
CA THR A 26 14.30 -48.58 20.64
C THR A 26 13.84 -48.62 19.18
N GLY A 27 14.31 -47.69 18.35
CA GLY A 27 14.19 -47.77 16.89
C GLY A 27 14.73 -46.50 16.23
N ALA A 28 15.90 -46.61 15.63
CA ALA A 28 16.58 -45.53 14.93
C ALA A 28 15.91 -45.23 13.58
N GLU A 29 15.71 -43.94 13.27
CA GLU A 29 15.88 -43.39 11.92
C GLU A 29 15.91 -41.84 11.96
N ARG A 30 17.02 -41.27 11.50
CA ARG A 30 17.07 -39.89 10.98
C ARG A 30 16.37 -39.91 9.62
N PRO A 31 15.58 -38.90 9.24
CA PRO A 31 16.19 -37.79 8.51
C PRO A 31 15.54 -36.40 8.72
N GLY A 32 16.31 -35.36 8.40
CA GLY A 32 15.77 -34.14 7.79
C GLY A 32 15.23 -33.07 8.75
N ALA A 33 16.13 -32.29 9.34
CA ALA A 33 15.81 -30.91 9.70
C ALA A 33 15.59 -30.10 8.41
N GLY A 34 14.35 -30.10 7.91
CA GLY A 34 13.90 -29.23 6.82
C GLY A 34 13.32 -27.95 7.39
N GLY A 35 14.15 -27.13 8.05
CA GLY A 35 13.81 -25.74 8.30
C GLY A 35 13.89 -25.02 6.96
N ALA A 36 12.73 -24.75 6.36
CA ALA A 36 12.65 -23.85 5.21
C ALA A 36 13.01 -22.44 5.69
N SER A 37 14.31 -22.14 5.69
CA SER A 37 14.79 -20.76 5.69
C SER A 37 14.24 -20.12 4.42
N ALA A 38 13.25 -19.24 4.58
CA ALA A 38 12.88 -18.28 3.55
C ALA A 38 14.17 -17.59 3.08
N THR A 39 14.59 -17.91 1.86
CA THR A 39 15.81 -17.36 1.29
C THR A 39 15.51 -15.89 0.98
N PRO A 40 16.37 -14.93 1.36
CA PRO A 40 16.16 -13.54 1.01
C PRO A 40 16.08 -13.45 -0.51
N ALA A 41 14.96 -12.92 -1.03
CA ALA A 41 14.77 -12.71 -2.46
C ALA A 41 16.01 -12.03 -3.05
N GLU A 42 16.63 -12.71 -4.02
CA GLU A 42 17.82 -12.24 -4.71
C GLU A 42 17.54 -10.84 -5.27
N ARG A 43 18.40 -9.86 -4.95
CA ARG A 43 18.29 -8.50 -5.50
C ARG A 43 18.60 -8.54 -6.98
N VAL A 44 17.60 -8.86 -7.81
CA VAL A 44 17.65 -8.63 -9.24
C VAL A 44 17.93 -7.13 -9.45
N ALA A 45 18.99 -6.84 -10.22
CA ALA A 45 19.44 -5.48 -10.49
C ALA A 45 18.30 -4.67 -11.13
N THR A 46 18.01 -3.49 -10.58
CA THR A 46 17.00 -2.57 -11.11
C THR A 46 17.49 -1.98 -12.43
N ARG A 47 16.88 -2.36 -13.55
CA ARG A 47 17.07 -1.66 -14.82
C ARG A 47 16.52 -0.24 -14.69
N ARG A 48 17.24 0.75 -15.22
CA ARG A 48 16.74 2.12 -15.38
C ARG A 48 15.63 2.09 -16.44
N VAL A 49 14.41 2.39 -16.03
CA VAL A 49 13.31 2.66 -16.97
C VAL A 49 13.68 3.95 -17.72
N GLU A 50 13.63 3.90 -19.05
CA GLU A 50 13.84 5.09 -19.89
C GLU A 50 12.76 6.13 -19.53
N ASP A 51 13.10 7.42 -19.53
CA ASP A 51 12.20 8.51 -19.13
C ASP A 51 11.67 8.48 -17.68
N ALA A 52 12.25 7.64 -16.81
CA ALA A 52 11.97 7.69 -15.39
C ALA A 52 12.78 8.77 -14.65
N THR A 53 12.07 9.66 -13.97
CA THR A 53 12.66 10.58 -12.99
C THR A 53 12.77 9.89 -11.64
N ARG A 54 14.00 9.57 -11.22
CA ARG A 54 14.30 9.02 -9.90
C ARG A 54 14.90 10.09 -8.98
N ARG A 55 14.29 10.30 -7.81
CA ARG A 55 14.75 11.28 -6.81
C ARG A 55 14.94 10.60 -5.47
N LYS A 56 16.15 10.74 -4.89
CA LYS A 56 16.44 10.31 -3.53
C LYS A 56 16.59 11.52 -2.63
N ILE A 57 15.84 11.56 -1.53
CA ILE A 57 16.00 12.55 -0.48
C ILE A 57 16.26 11.89 0.86
N VAL A 58 17.14 12.49 1.64
CA VAL A 58 17.49 12.01 2.98
C VAL A 58 17.39 13.17 3.94
N LEU A 59 16.52 13.06 4.92
CA LEU A 59 16.54 13.92 6.08
C LEU A 59 17.32 13.20 7.16
N ASP A 60 18.42 13.80 7.61
CA ASP A 60 19.26 13.24 8.65
C ASP A 60 19.56 14.34 9.67
N TRP A 61 19.44 13.97 10.95
CA TRP A 61 19.60 14.86 12.07
C TRP A 61 20.15 14.10 13.27
N ASN A 62 21.19 14.67 13.88
CA ASN A 62 21.73 14.26 15.16
C ASN A 62 21.95 15.50 16.04
N GLY A 63 21.68 15.40 17.34
CA GLY A 63 22.01 16.43 18.32
C GLY A 63 20.89 17.44 18.54
N PRO A 64 21.16 18.69 18.93
CA PRO A 64 20.18 19.56 19.60
C PRO A 64 19.00 20.06 18.76
N GLY A 65 18.82 19.65 17.52
CA GLY A 65 17.67 20.01 16.67
C GLY A 65 16.31 19.73 17.34
N GLY A 66 15.32 20.59 17.11
CA GLY A 66 13.96 20.41 17.64
C GLY A 66 12.95 19.92 16.60
N ARG A 67 13.23 20.23 15.33
CA ARG A 67 12.44 19.85 14.15
C ARG A 67 13.32 20.02 12.93
N GLN A 68 13.36 19.02 12.07
CA GLN A 68 13.96 19.11 10.73
C GLN A 68 12.93 18.77 9.68
N VAL A 69 13.02 19.43 8.53
CA VAL A 69 12.13 19.19 7.39
C VAL A 69 12.93 19.19 6.10
N ARG A 70 12.67 18.21 5.24
CA ARG A 70 13.20 18.16 3.87
C ARG A 70 12.04 17.92 2.93
N SER A 71 12.02 18.66 1.82
CA SER A 71 10.95 18.59 0.84
C SER A 71 11.50 18.14 -0.51
N THR A 72 10.68 17.45 -1.29
CA THR A 72 10.93 17.15 -2.71
C THR A 72 9.64 17.29 -3.50
N PRO A 73 9.70 17.81 -4.73
CA PRO A 73 8.54 17.74 -5.61
C PRO A 73 8.29 16.29 -6.04
N VAL A 74 7.01 15.95 -6.15
CA VAL A 74 6.45 14.81 -6.87
C VAL A 74 6.02 15.37 -8.24
N PRO A 75 6.59 14.89 -9.38
CA PRO A 75 6.26 15.42 -10.71
C PRO A 75 4.75 15.49 -10.95
N GLY A 76 4.26 16.64 -11.43
CA GLY A 76 2.83 16.88 -11.73
C GLY A 76 1.91 17.02 -10.51
N ILE A 77 2.19 16.32 -9.41
CA ILE A 77 1.21 16.12 -8.32
C ILE A 77 1.35 17.16 -7.19
N GLY A 78 2.55 17.31 -6.63
CA GLY A 78 2.70 18.08 -5.39
C GLY A 78 4.08 18.04 -4.77
N THR A 79 4.13 18.31 -3.47
CA THR A 79 5.36 18.26 -2.66
C THR A 79 5.23 17.22 -1.55
N LEU A 80 6.21 16.32 -1.48
CA LEU A 80 6.41 15.41 -0.37
C LEU A 80 7.36 16.06 0.66
N LYS A 81 7.03 16.01 1.95
CA LYS A 81 7.85 16.52 3.04
C LYS A 81 8.14 15.43 4.05
N LEU A 82 9.41 15.20 4.33
CA LEU A 82 9.87 14.39 5.45
C LEU A 82 10.04 15.30 6.66
N VAL A 83 9.47 14.93 7.80
CA VAL A 83 9.53 15.72 9.03
C VAL A 83 10.04 14.83 10.15
N CYS A 84 11.17 15.21 10.76
CA CYS A 84 11.61 14.66 12.04
C CYS A 84 11.30 15.66 13.14
N LYS A 85 10.41 15.27 14.05
CA LYS A 85 10.09 15.98 15.29
C LYS A 85 9.57 14.94 16.26
N PRO A 86 10.10 14.78 17.48
CA PRO A 86 9.78 13.63 18.34
C PRO A 86 8.29 13.28 18.48
N ARG A 87 7.43 14.27 18.74
CA ARG A 87 5.96 14.11 18.87
C ARG A 87 5.18 14.16 17.55
N ASN A 88 5.87 14.23 16.41
CA ASN A 88 5.27 14.56 15.12
C ASN A 88 6.18 14.17 13.93
N THR A 89 6.81 12.99 14.01
CA THR A 89 7.60 12.45 12.90
C THR A 89 6.63 11.95 11.84
N MET A 90 6.75 12.44 10.61
CA MET A 90 5.74 12.17 9.58
C MET A 90 6.29 12.28 8.16
N VAL A 91 5.52 11.73 7.24
CA VAL A 91 5.62 11.96 5.80
C VAL A 91 4.37 12.72 5.39
N LYS A 92 4.54 13.90 4.80
CA LYS A 92 3.45 14.83 4.50
C LYS A 92 3.36 15.11 3.01
N LEU A 93 2.15 15.02 2.47
CA LEU A 93 1.83 15.34 1.08
C LEU A 93 1.09 16.68 1.01
N THR A 94 1.45 17.52 0.06
CA THR A 94 0.76 18.78 -0.24
C THR A 94 0.63 18.90 -1.76
N PRO A 95 -0.57 18.77 -2.33
CA PRO A 95 -0.75 18.83 -3.77
C PRO A 95 -0.55 20.25 -4.31
N TYR A 96 -0.19 20.37 -5.58
CA TYR A 96 -0.14 21.66 -6.29
C TYR A 96 -1.53 22.16 -6.64
N ASP A 97 -2.39 21.24 -7.07
CA ASP A 97 -3.79 21.51 -7.36
C ASP A 97 -4.69 20.79 -6.35
N ARG A 98 -5.65 21.55 -5.80
CA ARG A 98 -6.67 21.07 -4.88
C ARG A 98 -8.01 20.81 -5.55
N SER A 99 -8.13 21.15 -6.83
CA SER A 99 -9.27 20.80 -7.66
C SER A 99 -9.23 19.31 -8.05
N ALA A 100 -8.04 18.78 -8.24
CA ALA A 100 -7.79 17.35 -8.31
C ALA A 100 -7.79 16.69 -6.92
N GLU A 101 -8.10 15.42 -6.91
CA GLU A 101 -7.87 14.58 -5.76
C GLU A 101 -6.46 13.99 -5.82
N THR A 102 -5.75 14.06 -4.69
CA THR A 102 -4.40 13.50 -4.56
C THR A 102 -4.33 12.49 -3.42
N GLN A 103 -3.68 11.37 -3.66
CA GLN A 103 -3.47 10.32 -2.66
C GLN A 103 -2.01 9.88 -2.59
N MET A 104 -1.61 9.44 -1.41
CA MET A 104 -0.40 8.68 -1.18
C MET A 104 -0.78 7.45 -0.38
N TRP A 105 -0.84 6.32 -1.07
CA TRP A 105 -1.02 5.03 -0.43
C TRP A 105 0.31 4.44 -0.01
N LEU A 106 0.33 3.80 1.15
CA LEU A 106 1.51 3.24 1.77
C LEU A 106 1.17 1.90 2.39
N ALA A 107 2.00 0.89 2.17
CA ALA A 107 2.11 -0.26 3.06
C ALA A 107 3.27 0.00 4.02
N LYS A 108 2.96 0.22 5.30
CA LYS A 108 3.92 0.56 6.35
C LYS A 108 4.31 -0.69 7.11
N HIS A 109 5.58 -1.06 7.06
CA HIS A 109 6.15 -2.20 7.78
C HIS A 109 6.97 -1.72 8.98
N GLU A 110 6.62 -2.22 10.16
CA GLU A 110 7.28 -1.89 11.42
C GLU A 110 7.57 -3.17 12.20
N ASP A 111 8.65 -3.16 12.96
CA ASP A 111 8.89 -4.19 13.97
C ASP A 111 8.47 -3.63 15.34
N LYS A 112 7.39 -4.18 15.91
CA LYS A 112 6.86 -3.79 17.22
C LYS A 112 7.00 -4.93 18.23
N ALA A 113 6.01 -5.81 18.27
CA ALA A 113 6.05 -7.07 19.02
C ALA A 113 6.32 -8.28 18.09
N GLY A 114 6.85 -7.99 16.89
CA GLY A 114 6.91 -8.85 15.72
C GLY A 114 6.68 -8.02 14.44
N PRO A 115 6.91 -8.63 13.26
CA PRO A 115 6.67 -7.98 11.96
C PRO A 115 5.19 -7.63 11.80
N ALA A 116 4.91 -6.34 11.58
CA ALA A 116 3.57 -5.84 11.33
C ALA A 116 3.52 -5.01 10.06
N VAL A 117 2.37 -5.03 9.39
CA VAL A 117 2.06 -4.18 8.23
C VAL A 117 0.81 -3.36 8.52
N ALA A 118 0.73 -2.16 7.94
CA ALA A 118 -0.47 -1.35 7.94
C ALA A 118 -0.62 -0.62 6.60
N VAL A 119 -1.77 -0.79 5.96
CA VAL A 119 -2.15 0.03 4.80
C VAL A 119 -2.58 1.41 5.29
N LYS A 120 -2.03 2.47 4.68
CA LYS A 120 -2.33 3.87 4.99
C LYS A 120 -2.63 4.63 3.71
N ASN A 121 -3.74 5.38 3.72
CA ASN A 121 -4.10 6.29 2.64
C ASN A 121 -4.03 7.74 3.12
N VAL A 122 -3.01 8.46 2.67
CA VAL A 122 -2.86 9.89 2.91
C VAL A 122 -3.53 10.66 1.78
N ARG A 123 -4.70 11.20 2.05
CA ARG A 123 -5.59 11.73 1.02
C ARG A 123 -5.88 13.22 1.15
N VAL A 124 -5.81 13.93 0.02
CA VAL A 124 -6.16 15.35 -0.11
C VAL A 124 -7.22 15.51 -1.22
N TYR A 125 -8.45 15.83 -0.83
CA TYR A 125 -9.55 16.14 -1.76
C TYR A 125 -10.31 17.37 -1.29
N ARG A 126 -11.01 18.04 -2.21
CA ARG A 126 -11.96 19.12 -1.88
C ARG A 126 -13.42 18.65 -1.87
N TRP A 127 -13.74 17.60 -2.61
CA TRP A 127 -15.09 17.04 -2.71
C TRP A 127 -15.09 15.61 -2.18
N ALA A 128 -16.01 15.32 -1.26
CA ALA A 128 -16.08 14.03 -0.58
C ALA A 128 -16.66 12.92 -1.47
N ASP A 129 -17.49 13.26 -2.44
CA ASP A 129 -18.17 12.34 -3.35
C ASP A 129 -18.50 13.06 -4.67
N ALA A 130 -19.29 12.40 -5.53
CA ALA A 130 -19.68 12.91 -6.83
C ALA A 130 -20.64 14.13 -6.78
N ASP A 131 -21.39 14.30 -5.69
CA ASP A 131 -22.44 15.32 -5.55
C ASP A 131 -22.06 16.45 -4.56
N ASP A 132 -20.91 16.35 -3.88
CA ASP A 132 -20.44 17.33 -2.88
C ASP A 132 -20.29 18.76 -3.46
N ASP A 133 -20.58 19.76 -2.63
CA ASP A 133 -20.54 21.19 -3.00
C ASP A 133 -19.17 21.87 -2.76
N GLY A 134 -18.18 21.10 -2.33
CA GLY A 134 -16.83 21.53 -1.97
C GLY A 134 -16.63 21.82 -0.49
N ARG A 135 -17.61 21.52 0.38
CA ARG A 135 -17.52 21.67 1.84
C ARG A 135 -17.09 20.40 2.58
N GLY A 136 -17.27 19.21 1.99
CA GLY A 136 -16.93 17.93 2.63
C GLY A 136 -15.45 17.55 2.59
N GLY A 137 -14.64 18.29 1.83
CA GLY A 137 -13.24 17.99 1.57
C GLY A 137 -12.29 17.93 2.77
N THR A 138 -11.09 17.41 2.54
CA THR A 138 -10.00 17.45 3.53
C THR A 138 -9.24 18.78 3.52
N GLY A 139 -8.27 18.91 4.43
CA GLY A 139 -7.39 20.08 4.54
C GLY A 139 -6.45 20.27 3.34
N ARG A 140 -5.61 21.32 3.37
CA ARG A 140 -4.67 21.63 2.27
C ARG A 140 -3.55 20.61 2.06
N SER A 141 -3.43 19.65 2.97
CA SER A 141 -2.35 18.69 3.03
C SER A 141 -2.75 17.56 3.97
N ALA A 142 -2.26 16.37 3.72
CA ALA A 142 -2.43 15.22 4.61
C ALA A 142 -1.07 14.60 4.93
N HIS A 143 -1.01 13.73 5.93
CA HIS A 143 0.24 13.10 6.35
C HIS A 143 0.00 11.73 6.96
N GLU A 144 1.05 10.90 6.91
CA GLU A 144 1.16 9.67 7.69
C GLU A 144 2.13 9.89 8.84
N GLY A 145 1.72 9.50 10.05
CA GLY A 145 2.54 9.56 11.25
C GLY A 145 3.48 8.35 11.35
N LEU A 146 4.77 8.61 11.53
CA LEU A 146 5.73 7.52 11.73
C LEU A 146 5.88 7.15 13.20
N ASN A 147 5.70 8.11 14.10
CA ASN A 147 5.80 7.91 15.55
C ASN A 147 4.45 8.10 16.23
N GLN A 148 4.24 7.41 17.34
CA GLN A 148 3.10 7.66 18.22
C GLN A 148 3.11 9.07 18.79
N ALA A 149 1.92 9.67 18.92
CA ALA A 149 1.75 10.99 19.52
C ALA A 149 1.98 10.95 21.04
N THR A 150 1.46 9.91 21.71
CA THR A 150 1.65 9.67 23.14
C THR A 150 1.40 8.18 23.50
N PRO A 151 2.28 7.53 24.28
CA PRO A 151 3.64 8.00 24.58
C PRO A 151 4.48 8.08 23.30
N VAL A 152 5.37 9.06 23.21
CA VAL A 152 6.35 9.14 22.10
C VAL A 152 7.23 7.89 22.16
N GLU A 153 7.52 7.24 21.04
CA GLU A 153 8.45 6.12 21.04
C GLU A 153 9.89 6.64 21.15
N ASN A 154 10.68 6.06 22.06
CA ASN A 154 12.10 6.43 22.20
C ASN A 154 12.90 6.03 20.96
N TYR A 155 12.51 4.92 20.35
CA TYR A 155 13.13 4.25 19.22
C TYR A 155 12.03 3.80 18.25
N SER A 156 12.31 3.90 16.95
CA SER A 156 11.54 3.18 15.93
C SER A 156 12.39 3.06 14.68
N SER A 157 12.14 1.97 13.95
CA SER A 157 12.67 1.72 12.63
C SER A 157 11.63 1.01 11.79
N GLY A 158 11.66 1.23 10.49
CA GLY A 158 10.81 0.51 9.56
C GLY A 158 10.95 1.06 8.16
N PHE A 159 10.11 0.51 7.27
CA PHE A 159 10.03 0.94 5.89
C PHE A 159 8.59 0.97 5.42
N MET A 160 8.33 1.72 4.35
CA MET A 160 7.06 1.70 3.67
C MET A 160 7.31 1.79 2.17
N HIS A 161 6.44 1.19 1.39
CA HIS A 161 6.39 1.36 -0.06
C HIS A 161 4.99 1.82 -0.45
N GLY A 162 4.86 2.47 -1.61
CA GLY A 162 3.62 3.15 -1.92
C GLY A 162 3.54 3.74 -3.32
N VAL A 163 2.38 4.34 -3.60
CA VAL A 163 2.10 5.10 -4.81
C VAL A 163 1.55 6.46 -4.41
N VAL A 164 2.07 7.52 -5.05
CA VAL A 164 1.47 8.84 -5.07
C VAL A 164 0.78 9.02 -6.41
N SER A 165 -0.53 9.28 -6.39
CA SER A 165 -1.35 9.45 -7.58
C SER A 165 -2.26 10.66 -7.47
N GLN A 166 -2.73 11.14 -8.61
CA GLN A 166 -3.66 12.25 -8.70
C GLN A 166 -4.67 11.98 -9.83
N ARG A 167 -5.94 12.24 -9.53
CA ARG A 167 -7.08 12.03 -10.41
C ARG A 167 -8.00 13.25 -10.36
N PRO A 168 -8.94 13.42 -11.30
CA PRO A 168 -9.98 14.45 -11.19
C PRO A 168 -10.65 14.43 -9.82
N GLY A 169 -11.09 15.59 -9.32
CA GLY A 169 -11.80 15.63 -8.04
C GLY A 169 -13.12 14.84 -8.13
N ARG A 170 -13.57 14.22 -7.03
CA ARG A 170 -14.73 13.31 -7.01
C ARG A 170 -16.00 13.84 -7.68
N HIS A 171 -16.28 15.14 -7.56
CA HIS A 171 -17.39 15.83 -8.23
C HIS A 171 -17.28 15.96 -9.77
N GLN A 172 -16.22 15.42 -10.40
CA GLN A 172 -15.98 15.52 -11.83
C GLN A 172 -15.89 14.11 -12.44
N PRO A 173 -16.40 13.93 -13.67
CA PRO A 173 -16.19 12.69 -14.41
C PRO A 173 -14.70 12.50 -14.71
N THR A 174 -14.26 11.26 -14.74
CA THR A 174 -12.87 10.90 -15.07
C THR A 174 -12.67 10.62 -16.56
N ALA A 175 -13.77 10.32 -17.27
CA ALA A 175 -13.75 10.00 -18.70
C ALA A 175 -13.07 11.11 -19.52
N GLY A 176 -12.02 10.74 -20.25
CA GLY A 176 -11.26 11.67 -21.11
C GLY A 176 -10.36 12.68 -20.38
N ALA A 177 -10.32 12.67 -19.05
CA ALA A 177 -9.40 13.51 -18.29
C ALA A 177 -7.95 13.01 -18.45
N ALA A 178 -7.02 13.94 -18.67
CA ALA A 178 -5.61 13.60 -18.71
C ALA A 178 -5.15 13.10 -17.33
N ARG A 179 -4.56 11.90 -17.30
CA ARG A 179 -4.03 11.30 -16.07
C ARG A 179 -2.62 11.82 -15.80
N THR A 180 -2.39 12.28 -14.57
CA THR A 180 -1.02 12.58 -14.14
C THR A 180 -0.27 11.27 -13.90
N PRO A 181 1.01 11.15 -14.33
CA PRO A 181 1.81 9.98 -14.02
C PRO A 181 1.93 9.70 -12.53
N SER A 182 1.66 8.47 -12.14
CA SER A 182 1.82 8.00 -10.75
C SER A 182 3.30 7.89 -10.38
N THR A 183 3.61 8.13 -9.11
CA THR A 183 4.97 8.07 -8.58
C THR A 183 5.07 6.96 -7.55
N SER A 184 5.96 5.99 -7.75
CA SER A 184 6.28 5.01 -6.72
C SER A 184 7.12 5.66 -5.62
N LEU A 185 6.95 5.17 -4.40
CA LEU A 185 7.57 5.71 -3.21
C LEU A 185 8.12 4.57 -2.37
N GLU A 186 9.39 4.68 -1.97
CA GLU A 186 9.99 3.84 -0.93
C GLU A 186 10.53 4.76 0.16
N ILE A 187 10.15 4.53 1.42
CA ILE A 187 10.64 5.30 2.56
C ILE A 187 11.18 4.35 3.61
N ASN A 188 12.33 4.69 4.17
CA ASN A 188 12.91 4.02 5.32
C ASN A 188 13.12 5.04 6.43
N TRP A 189 12.86 4.66 7.67
CA TRP A 189 13.09 5.53 8.81
C TRP A 189 13.83 4.83 9.94
N TYR A 190 14.46 5.67 10.74
CA TYR A 190 15.10 5.30 11.98
C TYR A 190 15.13 6.54 12.88
N TRP A 191 14.77 6.40 14.15
CA TRP A 191 15.12 7.38 15.17
C TRP A 191 15.46 6.72 16.49
N ASN A 192 16.23 7.44 17.30
CA ASN A 192 16.61 6.99 18.62
C ASN A 192 16.74 8.17 19.60
N GLY A 193 16.53 7.84 20.88
CA GLY A 193 16.79 8.72 22.00
C GLY A 193 15.79 9.87 22.19
N PHE A 194 14.57 9.76 21.66
CA PHE A 194 13.57 10.83 21.80
C PHE A 194 13.14 11.11 23.25
N HIS A 195 13.38 10.19 24.19
CA HIS A 195 13.19 10.42 25.63
C HIS A 195 14.38 11.11 26.30
N HIS A 196 15.54 11.15 25.64
CA HIS A 196 16.76 11.73 26.19
C HIS A 196 16.87 13.25 25.94
N PRO A 197 17.80 13.95 26.63
CA PRO A 197 18.15 15.33 26.32
C PRO A 197 18.46 15.55 24.83
N ARG A 198 18.22 16.78 24.33
CA ARG A 198 18.23 17.09 22.89
C ARG A 198 19.55 16.69 22.20
N GLN A 199 20.69 16.78 22.90
CA GLN A 199 21.99 16.42 22.34
C GLN A 199 22.16 14.92 22.00
N TYR A 200 21.29 14.04 22.51
CA TYR A 200 21.36 12.58 22.29
C TYR A 200 20.30 12.07 21.29
N ARG A 201 19.52 12.98 20.69
CA ARG A 201 18.44 12.61 19.77
C ARG A 201 18.98 12.46 18.37
N SER A 202 18.50 11.46 17.65
CA SER A 202 18.76 11.29 16.23
C SER A 202 17.51 10.87 15.48
N CYS A 203 17.42 11.28 14.21
CA CYS A 203 16.34 10.88 13.32
C CYS A 203 16.81 10.93 11.88
N ARG A 204 16.55 9.86 11.16
CA ARG A 204 16.85 9.72 9.75
C ARG A 204 15.62 9.18 9.02
N ILE A 205 15.21 9.87 7.96
CA ILE A 205 14.18 9.43 7.04
C ILE A 205 14.75 9.54 5.63
N ALA A 206 14.77 8.45 4.89
CA ALA A 206 15.18 8.42 3.49
C ALA A 206 13.98 8.06 2.62
N ALA A 207 13.75 8.80 1.54
CA ALA A 207 12.72 8.53 0.55
C ALA A 207 13.34 8.41 -0.84
N THR A 208 12.89 7.43 -1.60
CA THR A 208 13.13 7.28 -3.03
C THR A 208 11.80 7.44 -3.75
N LEU A 209 11.75 8.35 -4.72
CA LEU A 209 10.60 8.57 -5.58
C LEU A 209 11.00 8.20 -7.01
N GLN A 210 10.14 7.47 -7.72
CA GLN A 210 10.34 7.16 -9.13
C GLN A 210 9.05 7.39 -9.91
N THR A 211 9.14 8.17 -10.98
CA THR A 211 8.02 8.52 -11.86
C THR A 211 8.42 8.26 -13.29
N VAL A 212 7.68 7.42 -14.01
CA VAL A 212 7.79 7.27 -15.47
C VAL A 212 6.93 8.37 -16.08
N THR A 213 7.53 9.43 -16.63
CA THR A 213 6.81 10.71 -16.80
C THR A 213 5.93 10.81 -18.05
N ASP A 214 6.05 9.86 -18.97
CA ASP A 214 5.27 9.78 -20.21
C ASP A 214 4.10 8.79 -20.13
N THR A 215 4.02 8.01 -19.05
CA THR A 215 3.07 6.92 -18.89
C THR A 215 2.30 7.09 -17.58
N SER A 216 0.97 6.99 -17.63
CA SER A 216 0.12 6.89 -16.45
C SER A 216 -0.71 5.63 -16.53
N ILE A 217 -0.71 4.85 -15.44
CA ILE A 217 -1.36 3.54 -15.35
C ILE A 217 -2.33 3.58 -14.18
N GLY A 218 -3.61 3.38 -14.47
CA GLY A 218 -4.70 3.42 -13.49
C GLY A 218 -6.09 3.40 -14.11
N VAL A 219 -7.08 3.09 -13.29
CA VAL A 219 -8.51 3.15 -13.64
C VAL A 219 -9.19 3.95 -12.55
N ASP A 220 -9.97 4.96 -12.94
CA ASP A 220 -10.66 5.86 -12.01
C ASP A 220 -12.05 6.16 -12.55
N TRP A 221 -13.06 6.18 -11.70
CA TRP A 221 -14.40 6.72 -11.97
C TRP A 221 -15.10 7.03 -10.65
N HIS A 222 -16.03 7.99 -10.65
CA HIS A 222 -16.78 8.42 -9.46
C HIS A 222 -18.29 8.50 -9.70
N GLY A 223 -19.04 7.77 -8.89
CA GLY A 223 -20.47 7.55 -9.04
C GLY A 223 -20.80 6.60 -10.20
N ASP A 224 -21.98 5.99 -10.14
CA ASP A 224 -22.45 5.06 -11.17
C ASP A 224 -22.50 5.67 -12.57
N ALA A 225 -22.85 6.96 -12.67
CA ALA A 225 -22.95 7.63 -13.96
C ALA A 225 -21.59 7.69 -14.69
N ASP A 226 -20.51 7.95 -13.96
CA ASP A 226 -19.15 7.94 -14.50
C ASP A 226 -18.66 6.50 -14.71
N GLY A 227 -18.98 5.58 -13.80
CA GLY A 227 -18.64 4.16 -13.94
C GLY A 227 -19.26 3.49 -15.17
N LEU A 228 -20.47 3.91 -15.57
CA LEU A 228 -21.18 3.45 -16.78
C LEU A 228 -20.66 4.10 -18.06
N ALA A 229 -20.22 5.36 -17.98
CA ALA A 229 -19.79 6.13 -19.15
C ALA A 229 -18.27 6.07 -19.40
N GLY A 230 -17.50 5.76 -18.36
CA GLY A 230 -16.05 5.91 -18.29
C GLY A 230 -15.27 4.61 -18.56
N PRO A 231 -13.94 4.72 -18.65
CA PRO A 231 -13.08 3.58 -18.88
C PRO A 231 -12.96 2.74 -17.60
N SER A 232 -13.69 1.64 -17.51
CA SER A 232 -13.51 0.59 -16.49
C SER A 232 -12.29 -0.29 -16.74
N ARG A 233 -11.52 0.00 -17.79
CA ARG A 233 -10.37 -0.78 -18.24
C ARG A 233 -9.30 0.11 -18.86
N GLN A 234 -8.04 -0.15 -18.55
CA GLN A 234 -6.89 0.41 -19.25
C GLN A 234 -5.94 -0.71 -19.69
N VAL A 235 -5.48 -0.64 -20.94
CA VAL A 235 -4.41 -1.50 -21.46
C VAL A 235 -3.18 -0.63 -21.72
N THR A 236 -2.04 -1.01 -21.15
CA THR A 236 -0.77 -0.30 -21.25
C THR A 236 0.31 -1.23 -21.82
N PRO A 237 0.86 -0.92 -23.00
CA PRO A 237 1.99 -1.67 -23.53
C PRO A 237 3.21 -1.54 -22.62
N LEU A 238 3.81 -2.67 -22.25
CA LEU A 238 5.03 -2.74 -21.48
C LEU A 238 6.17 -3.25 -22.37
N ASP A 239 7.12 -2.36 -22.70
CA ASP A 239 8.26 -2.73 -23.55
C ASP A 239 8.97 -4.01 -23.07
N GLY A 240 9.00 -5.01 -23.95
CA GLY A 240 9.63 -6.30 -23.72
C GLY A 240 8.95 -7.21 -22.70
N LEU A 241 7.71 -6.93 -22.27
CA LEU A 241 6.92 -7.82 -21.41
C LEU A 241 5.59 -8.25 -22.03
N GLY A 242 4.89 -7.35 -22.74
CA GLY A 242 3.52 -7.58 -23.23
C GLY A 242 2.60 -6.41 -22.88
N ASP A 243 1.32 -6.69 -22.63
CA ASP A 243 0.33 -5.68 -22.26
C ASP A 243 -0.15 -5.85 -20.82
N LEU A 244 -0.02 -4.79 -20.03
CA LEU A 244 -0.63 -4.69 -18.71
C LEU A 244 -2.07 -4.22 -18.87
N GLU A 245 -3.01 -5.03 -18.38
CA GLU A 245 -4.43 -4.72 -18.36
C GLU A 245 -4.89 -4.52 -16.92
N LEU A 246 -5.44 -3.34 -16.62
CA LEU A 246 -6.14 -3.06 -15.38
C LEU A 246 -7.63 -2.97 -15.66
N THR A 247 -8.42 -3.66 -14.85
CA THR A 247 -9.87 -3.58 -14.87
C THR A 247 -10.38 -3.16 -13.50
N CYS A 248 -11.32 -2.23 -13.48
CA CYS A 248 -12.14 -1.93 -12.33
C CYS A 248 -13.51 -1.44 -12.82
N SER A 249 -14.48 -2.34 -12.91
CA SER A 249 -15.84 -2.03 -13.34
C SER A 249 -16.78 -1.88 -12.15
N PRO A 250 -17.86 -1.09 -12.30
CA PRO A 250 -19.00 -1.18 -11.39
C PRO A 250 -19.58 -2.60 -11.38
N ASP A 251 -20.30 -2.93 -10.32
CA ASP A 251 -21.06 -4.17 -10.19
C ASP A 251 -22.54 -3.88 -10.49
N HIS A 252 -23.00 -4.44 -11.61
CA HIS A 252 -24.39 -4.30 -12.07
C HIS A 252 -25.19 -5.58 -11.85
N GLY A 253 -24.85 -6.34 -10.81
CA GLY A 253 -25.43 -7.64 -10.47
C GLY A 253 -24.59 -8.84 -10.96
N ASP A 254 -23.40 -8.60 -11.48
CA ASP A 254 -22.43 -9.61 -11.91
C ASP A 254 -21.17 -9.67 -11.02
N GLY A 255 -21.10 -8.83 -9.97
CA GLY A 255 -19.95 -8.69 -9.08
C GLY A 255 -18.91 -7.69 -9.59
N GLY A 256 -19.06 -7.16 -10.81
CA GLY A 256 -18.04 -6.35 -11.47
C GLY A 256 -16.72 -7.11 -11.63
N ARG A 257 -15.67 -6.40 -12.04
CA ARG A 257 -14.32 -6.96 -12.20
C ARG A 257 -13.27 -5.97 -11.73
N GLN A 258 -12.45 -6.39 -10.76
CA GLN A 258 -11.36 -5.60 -10.18
C GLN A 258 -10.07 -6.41 -10.22
N ASP A 259 -9.31 -6.31 -11.31
CA ASP A 259 -8.12 -7.12 -11.52
C ASP A 259 -6.99 -6.44 -12.29
N VAL A 260 -5.82 -7.07 -12.19
CA VAL A 260 -4.64 -6.76 -12.99
C VAL A 260 -4.14 -8.01 -13.70
N LEU A 261 -3.82 -7.88 -14.98
CA LEU A 261 -3.43 -8.97 -15.86
C LEU A 261 -2.20 -8.57 -16.69
N LEU A 262 -1.28 -9.51 -16.92
CA LEU A 262 -0.24 -9.36 -17.94
C LEU A 262 -0.55 -10.31 -19.11
N ARG A 263 -0.94 -9.74 -20.26
CA ARG A 263 -1.04 -10.49 -21.52
C ARG A 263 0.33 -10.56 -22.16
N THR A 264 0.78 -11.77 -22.47
CA THR A 264 2.09 -11.99 -23.08
C THR A 264 2.11 -13.31 -23.83
N GLU A 265 2.82 -13.33 -24.95
CA GLU A 265 3.05 -14.52 -25.75
C GLU A 265 4.21 -15.37 -25.18
N ASP A 266 4.94 -14.86 -24.17
CA ASP A 266 5.97 -15.63 -23.49
C ASP A 266 5.36 -16.72 -22.60
N ARG A 267 5.60 -17.98 -22.98
CA ARG A 267 5.13 -19.15 -22.23
C ARG A 267 5.89 -19.39 -20.93
N GLU A 268 7.05 -18.75 -20.76
CA GLU A 268 7.84 -18.80 -19.53
C GLU A 268 7.54 -17.60 -18.61
N ALA A 269 6.49 -16.83 -18.93
CA ALA A 269 6.12 -15.68 -18.12
C ALA A 269 5.65 -16.08 -16.73
N THR A 270 6.08 -15.31 -15.72
CA THR A 270 5.67 -15.50 -14.32
C THR A 270 5.31 -14.17 -13.67
N LEU A 271 4.45 -14.23 -12.66
CA LEU A 271 4.11 -13.13 -11.77
C LEU A 271 4.27 -13.58 -10.33
N TYR A 272 5.20 -12.97 -9.60
CA TYR A 272 5.12 -12.99 -8.13
C TYR A 272 4.37 -11.76 -7.66
N TYR A 273 3.49 -11.89 -6.67
CA TYR A 273 2.79 -10.76 -6.07
C TYR A 273 2.82 -10.75 -4.54
N GLU A 274 2.68 -9.56 -3.97
CA GLU A 274 2.34 -9.30 -2.57
C GLU A 274 1.05 -8.46 -2.53
N ARG A 275 -0.05 -9.04 -2.05
CA ARG A 275 -1.33 -8.34 -1.82
C ARG A 275 -1.45 -8.00 -0.34
N ILE A 276 -1.67 -6.72 -0.03
CA ILE A 276 -1.60 -6.19 1.33
C ILE A 276 -2.90 -5.47 1.66
N GLU A 277 -3.60 -5.94 2.70
CA GLU A 277 -4.88 -5.40 3.16
C GLU A 277 -4.90 -5.28 4.69
N GLY A 278 -5.42 -4.16 5.21
CA GLY A 278 -5.62 -3.97 6.65
C GLY A 278 -4.36 -3.59 7.46
N GLU A 279 -4.41 -3.88 8.76
CA GLU A 279 -3.35 -3.59 9.73
C GLU A 279 -3.23 -4.74 10.74
N GLY A 280 -2.03 -5.28 10.90
CA GLY A 280 -1.77 -6.37 11.84
C GLY A 280 -0.46 -7.09 11.58
N ALA A 281 -0.38 -8.35 12.01
CA ALA A 281 0.77 -9.21 11.74
C ALA A 281 0.91 -9.44 10.23
N VAL A 282 2.15 -9.49 9.73
CA VAL A 282 2.42 -9.69 8.30
C VAL A 282 1.75 -10.97 7.77
N ASP A 283 1.83 -12.07 8.53
CA ASP A 283 1.31 -13.37 8.10
C ASP A 283 -0.22 -13.40 7.92
N ASP A 284 -0.95 -12.46 8.56
CA ASP A 284 -2.41 -12.37 8.48
C ASP A 284 -2.89 -11.38 7.38
N HIS A 285 -2.00 -10.49 6.93
CA HIS A 285 -2.36 -9.30 6.14
C HIS A 285 -1.56 -9.14 4.84
N VAL A 286 -0.59 -9.99 4.60
CA VAL A 286 0.18 -10.04 3.35
C VAL A 286 0.01 -11.42 2.73
N GLU A 287 -0.73 -11.46 1.64
CA GLU A 287 -0.85 -12.65 0.80
C GLU A 287 0.18 -12.59 -0.32
N THR A 288 0.83 -13.71 -0.58
CA THR A 288 1.82 -13.81 -1.66
C THR A 288 1.61 -15.09 -2.44
N ASP A 289 1.78 -15.02 -3.75
CA ASP A 289 1.77 -16.20 -4.61
C ASP A 289 2.64 -15.97 -5.86
N THR A 290 2.92 -17.03 -6.59
CA THR A 290 3.55 -16.99 -7.91
C THR A 290 2.64 -17.66 -8.94
N LEU A 291 2.25 -16.90 -9.95
CA LEU A 291 1.43 -17.35 -11.05
C LEU A 291 2.30 -17.56 -12.29
N GLU A 292 2.02 -18.61 -13.05
CA GLU A 292 2.70 -18.97 -14.30
C GLU A 292 1.80 -18.67 -15.50
N HIS A 293 2.37 -18.64 -16.71
CA HIS A 293 1.61 -18.46 -17.94
C HIS A 293 0.54 -19.55 -18.12
N ASP A 294 -0.69 -19.13 -18.42
CA ASP A 294 -1.77 -20.02 -18.84
C ASP A 294 -1.88 -19.98 -20.38
N PRO A 295 -1.57 -21.10 -21.08
CA PRO A 295 -1.60 -21.15 -22.54
C PRO A 295 -3.02 -21.07 -23.13
N VAL A 296 -4.06 -21.36 -22.35
CA VAL A 296 -5.46 -21.21 -22.78
C VAL A 296 -5.88 -19.74 -22.72
N LEU A 297 -5.45 -19.04 -21.66
CA LEU A 297 -5.71 -17.62 -21.48
C LEU A 297 -4.83 -16.73 -22.40
N GLY A 298 -3.63 -17.22 -22.76
CA GLY A 298 -2.61 -16.43 -23.47
C GLY A 298 -2.02 -15.33 -22.58
N ALA A 299 -1.97 -15.56 -21.26
CA ALA A 299 -1.56 -14.57 -20.27
C ALA A 299 -1.13 -15.26 -18.98
N VAL A 300 -0.45 -14.52 -18.10
CA VAL A 300 -0.36 -14.92 -16.68
C VAL A 300 -1.73 -14.65 -16.04
N PRO A 301 -2.34 -15.58 -15.26
CA PRO A 301 -3.66 -15.39 -14.67
C PRO A 301 -3.80 -14.06 -13.92
N PRO A 302 -5.01 -13.47 -13.91
CA PRO A 302 -5.23 -12.18 -13.28
C PRO A 302 -5.09 -12.27 -11.75
N VAL A 303 -4.61 -11.17 -11.15
CA VAL A 303 -4.63 -10.98 -9.70
C VAL A 303 -5.76 -10.02 -9.35
N THR A 304 -6.63 -10.43 -8.43
CA THR A 304 -7.70 -9.56 -7.91
C THR A 304 -7.10 -8.39 -7.13
N LEU A 305 -7.52 -7.18 -7.48
CA LEU A 305 -7.12 -5.97 -6.77
C LEU A 305 -7.66 -6.02 -5.33
N PRO A 306 -6.89 -5.55 -4.33
CA PRO A 306 -7.44 -5.37 -2.99
C PRO A 306 -8.52 -4.28 -3.00
N GLU A 307 -9.56 -4.44 -2.17
CA GLU A 307 -10.67 -3.47 -2.08
C GLU A 307 -10.19 -2.14 -1.51
N ASN A 308 -9.29 -2.20 -0.53
CA ASN A 308 -8.72 -1.07 0.17
C ASN A 308 -7.30 -1.46 0.58
N GLY A 309 -6.36 -1.33 -0.36
CA GLY A 309 -5.07 -1.98 -0.19
C GLY A 309 -4.02 -1.63 -1.21
N MET A 310 -2.94 -2.39 -1.09
CA MET A 310 -1.75 -2.28 -1.91
C MET A 310 -1.43 -3.61 -2.56
N LEU A 311 -0.82 -3.54 -3.75
CA LEU A 311 -0.35 -4.71 -4.47
C LEU A 311 1.05 -4.42 -5.00
N ARG A 312 1.97 -5.36 -4.84
CA ARG A 312 3.28 -5.34 -5.51
C ARG A 312 3.36 -6.50 -6.47
N LEU A 313 3.87 -6.24 -7.66
CA LEU A 313 3.94 -7.19 -8.75
C LEU A 313 5.37 -7.25 -9.27
N TRP A 314 5.86 -8.46 -9.48
CA TRP A 314 7.12 -8.75 -10.14
C TRP A 314 6.82 -9.64 -11.35
N TRP A 315 6.63 -8.99 -12.49
CA TRP A 315 6.40 -9.69 -13.74
C TRP A 315 7.72 -10.01 -14.40
N THR A 316 7.90 -11.27 -14.76
CA THR A 316 9.02 -11.73 -15.57
C THR A 316 8.49 -12.28 -16.88
N ALA A 317 8.94 -11.73 -18.00
CA ALA A 317 8.66 -12.24 -19.35
C ALA A 317 9.84 -11.87 -20.27
N HIS A 318 10.12 -12.70 -21.27
CA HIS A 318 11.23 -12.60 -22.21
C HIS A 318 12.59 -12.38 -21.51
N GLY A 319 12.79 -13.03 -20.35
CA GLY A 319 14.00 -12.88 -19.53
C GLY A 319 14.17 -11.51 -18.86
N ARG A 320 13.11 -10.68 -18.81
CA ARG A 320 13.11 -9.35 -18.19
C ARG A 320 12.11 -9.31 -17.04
N THR A 321 12.51 -8.70 -15.92
CA THR A 321 11.60 -8.44 -14.80
C THR A 321 11.25 -6.96 -14.70
N ARG A 322 9.96 -6.61 -14.63
CA ARG A 322 9.47 -5.27 -14.23
C ARG A 322 8.67 -5.36 -12.95
N ARG A 323 8.74 -4.29 -12.16
CA ARG A 323 8.17 -4.23 -10.82
C ARG A 323 7.20 -3.09 -10.72
N PHE A 324 6.02 -3.38 -10.20
CA PHE A 324 4.95 -2.39 -10.04
C PHE A 324 4.44 -2.40 -8.63
N VAL A 325 4.20 -1.22 -8.09
CA VAL A 325 3.43 -1.03 -6.88
C VAL A 325 2.12 -0.36 -7.29
N LEU A 326 1.02 -0.88 -6.76
CA LEU A 326 -0.33 -0.46 -7.07
C LEU A 326 -1.07 -0.15 -5.78
N SER A 327 -1.96 0.83 -5.86
CA SER A 327 -2.98 1.09 -4.86
C SER A 327 -4.35 0.87 -5.46
N SER A 328 -5.28 0.34 -4.68
CA SER A 328 -6.67 0.17 -5.08
C SER A 328 -7.60 0.58 -3.94
N TYR A 329 -8.60 1.39 -4.29
CA TYR A 329 -9.77 1.63 -3.47
C TYR A 329 -11.00 1.64 -4.35
N TYR A 330 -11.99 0.82 -4.01
CA TYR A 330 -13.25 0.79 -4.77
C TYR A 330 -14.46 0.55 -3.87
N VAL A 331 -15.60 1.07 -4.31
CA VAL A 331 -16.94 0.75 -3.83
C VAL A 331 -17.78 0.62 -5.10
N VAL A 332 -18.23 -0.59 -5.44
CA VAL A 332 -18.77 -0.86 -6.79
C VAL A 332 -20.26 -1.17 -6.84
N ASN A 333 -20.92 -1.28 -5.67
CA ASN A 333 -22.29 -1.76 -5.53
C ASN A 333 -23.09 -1.14 -4.36
N ASP A 334 -22.79 0.10 -3.97
CA ASP A 334 -23.64 0.83 -3.03
C ASP A 334 -24.95 1.27 -3.72
N ALA A 335 -25.95 0.39 -3.67
CA ALA A 335 -27.26 0.64 -4.26
C ALA A 335 -28.06 1.71 -3.52
N GLU A 336 -27.78 1.94 -2.24
CA GLU A 336 -28.44 2.98 -1.45
C GLU A 336 -27.86 4.36 -1.76
N HIS A 337 -26.55 4.42 -2.06
CA HIS A 337 -25.82 5.64 -2.35
C HIS A 337 -24.94 5.50 -3.61
N PRO A 338 -25.53 5.40 -4.81
CA PRO A 338 -24.80 5.17 -6.07
C PRO A 338 -23.81 6.29 -6.45
N HIS A 339 -23.93 7.47 -5.83
CA HIS A 339 -22.98 8.58 -5.97
C HIS A 339 -21.70 8.39 -5.13
N LEU A 340 -21.70 7.45 -4.18
CA LEU A 340 -20.53 7.04 -3.38
C LEU A 340 -19.74 5.91 -4.03
N ASN A 341 -20.31 5.23 -5.03
CA ASN A 341 -19.57 4.24 -5.81
C ASN A 341 -18.38 4.90 -6.49
N LEU A 342 -17.28 4.17 -6.60
CA LEU A 342 -16.06 4.65 -7.21
C LEU A 342 -15.12 3.49 -7.50
N CYS A 343 -14.18 3.77 -8.38
CA CYS A 343 -12.93 3.04 -8.40
C CYS A 343 -11.76 4.00 -8.51
N GLU A 344 -10.67 3.67 -7.81
CA GLU A 344 -9.49 4.48 -7.68
C GLU A 344 -8.24 3.60 -7.69
N VAL A 345 -7.76 3.25 -8.88
CA VAL A 345 -6.60 2.37 -9.08
C VAL A 345 -5.46 3.17 -9.70
N ALA A 346 -4.27 3.03 -9.13
CA ALA A 346 -3.06 3.65 -9.65
C ALA A 346 -1.89 2.68 -9.53
N ALA A 347 -1.06 2.62 -10.58
CA ALA A 347 0.14 1.79 -10.63
C ALA A 347 1.37 2.64 -10.98
N ALA A 348 2.52 2.28 -10.41
CA ALA A 348 3.81 2.89 -10.73
C ALA A 348 4.95 1.87 -10.64
N GLU A 349 5.97 2.04 -11.48
CA GLU A 349 7.16 1.20 -11.44
C GLU A 349 8.14 1.59 -10.34
N PHE A 350 8.81 0.63 -9.70
CA PHE A 350 9.74 0.88 -8.57
C PHE A 350 11.10 0.18 -8.68
#